data_AF-A0A944Z2M8-F1
#
_entry.id   AF-A0A944Z2M8-F1
#
_cell.length_a   1.000
_cell.length_b   1.000
_cell.length_c   1.000
_cell.angle_alpha   90.00
_cell.angle_beta   90.00
_cell.angle_gamma   90.00
#
_symmetry.space_group_name_H-M   'P 1'
#
loop_
_entity.id
_entity.type
_entity.pdbx_description
1 polymer ?
#
loop_
_entity_poly.entity_id
_entity_poly.type
_entity_poly.pdbx_seq_one_letter_code
_entity_poly.pdbx_strand_id
1 'polypeptide(L)'
;MEFSNKPFFINVTNKFTGLFHKEFLLNAIDIDNAIQIVISTCSIDPLNYNIQVDEASSEQAKKWLEEEFPNGDKKHIVIDGDLQIAELIYNPMGNPYG
;
A
#
# COMPACT_ATOMS: atom_id res chain seq x y z
N MET A 1 13.57 -2.41 3.83
CA MET A 1 12.52 -1.60 4.48
C MET A 1 12.30 -2.19 5.86
N GLU A 2 12.43 -1.40 6.92
CA GLU A 2 12.27 -1.86 8.32
C GLU A 2 11.27 -0.96 9.04
N PHE A 3 10.06 -1.48 9.29
CA PHE A 3 9.00 -0.73 9.97
C PHE A 3 9.44 -0.34 11.39
N SER A 4 9.51 0.97 11.64
CA SER A 4 9.88 1.51 12.96
C SER A 4 8.70 1.56 13.94
N ASN A 5 7.47 1.52 13.42
CA ASN A 5 6.22 1.48 14.18
C ASN A 5 5.44 0.20 13.82
N LYS A 6 4.13 0.31 13.60
CA LYS A 6 3.28 -0.80 13.20
C LYS A 6 3.05 -0.77 11.68
N PRO A 7 3.15 -1.92 11.00
CA PRO A 7 2.78 -2.00 9.60
C PRO A 7 1.26 -2.06 9.46
N PHE A 8 0.72 -1.36 8.47
CA PHE A 8 -0.70 -1.37 8.12
C PHE A 8 -0.88 -1.70 6.64
N PHE A 9 -1.81 -2.60 6.35
CA PHE A 9 -2.31 -2.81 5.01
C PHE A 9 -3.42 -1.82 4.72
N ILE A 10 -3.33 -1.13 3.59
CA ILE A 10 -4.34 -0.17 3.16
C ILE A 10 -4.88 -0.58 1.80
N ASN A 11 -6.16 -0.88 1.77
CA ASN A 11 -6.89 -1.25 0.57
C ASN A 11 -7.77 -0.08 0.12
N VAL A 12 -7.48 0.45 -1.07
CA VAL A 12 -8.17 1.59 -1.66
C VAL A 12 -9.00 1.11 -2.84
N THR A 13 -10.32 1.29 -2.74
CA THR A 13 -11.26 0.85 -3.77
C THR A 13 -12.15 2.00 -4.22
N ASN A 14 -12.36 2.19 -5.54
CA ASN A 14 -13.27 3.22 -6.03
C ASN A 14 -14.72 2.92 -5.60
N LYS A 15 -15.38 3.87 -4.94
CA LYS A 15 -16.73 3.69 -4.38
C LYS A 15 -17.82 3.47 -5.43
N PHE A 16 -17.64 4.02 -6.62
CA PHE A 16 -18.66 4.04 -7.67
C PHE A 16 -18.54 2.84 -8.60
N THR A 17 -17.31 2.44 -8.94
CA THR A 17 -17.06 1.38 -9.90
C THR A 17 -16.67 0.06 -9.25
N GLY A 18 -16.00 0.10 -8.09
CA GLY A 18 -15.39 -1.09 -7.48
C GLY A 18 -14.22 -1.69 -8.27
N LEU A 19 -13.82 -1.07 -9.40
CA LEU A 19 -12.86 -1.62 -10.37
C LEU A 19 -11.43 -1.10 -10.21
N PHE A 20 -11.25 -0.02 -9.44
CA PHE A 20 -9.93 0.44 -9.05
C PHE A 20 -9.61 -0.15 -7.69
N HIS A 21 -8.55 -0.94 -7.60
CA HIS A 21 -8.07 -1.53 -6.37
C HIS A 21 -6.57 -1.26 -6.28
N LYS A 22 -6.16 -0.52 -5.25
CA LYS A 22 -4.76 -0.33 -4.89
C LYS A 22 -4.54 -0.84 -3.47
N GLU A 23 -3.49 -1.62 -3.29
CA GLU A 23 -3.06 -2.09 -1.98
C GLU A 23 -1.74 -1.43 -1.62
N PHE A 24 -1.66 -0.89 -0.41
CA PHE A 24 -0.46 -0.29 0.16
C PHE A 24 -0.07 -1.00 1.44
N LEU A 25 1.23 -1.02 1.71
CA LEU A 25 1.79 -1.39 2.99
C LEU A 25 2.60 -0.20 3.51
N LEU A 26 2.26 0.31 4.69
CA LEU A 26 2.96 1.46 5.26
C LEU A 26 3.22 1.35 6.74
N ASN A 27 4.20 2.13 7.20
CA ASN A 27 4.52 2.29 8.61
C ASN A 27 3.68 3.43 9.22
N ALA A 28 2.88 3.14 10.25
CA ALA A 28 2.12 4.18 10.97
C ALA A 28 2.06 3.92 12.48
N ILE A 29 1.65 4.95 13.22
CA ILE A 29 1.50 4.89 14.68
C ILE A 29 0.18 4.21 15.06
N ASP A 30 -0.89 4.54 14.32
CA ASP A 30 -2.26 4.11 14.53
C ASP A 30 -3.05 4.19 13.20
N ILE A 31 -4.32 3.76 13.23
CA ILE A 31 -5.19 3.68 12.05
C ILE A 31 -5.46 5.08 11.46
N ASP A 32 -5.76 6.08 12.29
CA ASP A 32 -6.05 7.43 11.80
C ASP A 32 -4.81 8.05 11.13
N ASN A 33 -3.64 7.83 11.73
CA ASN A 33 -2.37 8.22 11.13
C ASN A 33 -2.12 7.52 9.78
N ALA A 34 -2.40 6.21 9.70
CA ALA A 34 -2.26 5.44 8.46
C ALA A 34 -3.17 5.98 7.33
N ILE A 35 -4.42 6.33 7.65
CA ILE A 35 -5.36 6.95 6.71
C ILE A 35 -4.83 8.30 6.21
N GLN A 36 -4.37 9.16 7.13
CA GLN A 36 -3.84 10.48 6.77
C GLN A 36 -2.62 10.40 5.86
N ILE A 37 -1.72 9.43 6.09
CA ILE A 37 -0.54 9.19 5.24
C ILE A 37 -0.97 8.82 3.83
N VAL A 38 -1.91 7.88 3.64
CA VAL A 38 -2.37 7.49 2.29
C VAL A 38 -3.10 8.62 1.57
N ILE A 39 -3.93 9.39 2.27
CA ILE A 39 -4.62 10.53 1.65
C ILE A 39 -3.60 11.57 1.18
N SER A 40 -2.61 11.90 2.04
CA SER A 40 -1.66 12.99 1.78
C SER A 40 -0.58 12.60 0.79
N THR A 41 0.04 11.43 0.96
CA THR A 41 1.21 11.00 0.18
C THR A 41 0.80 10.28 -1.11
N CYS A 42 -0.24 9.46 -1.07
CA CYS A 42 -0.70 8.72 -2.25
C CYS A 42 -1.80 9.47 -3.05
N SER A 43 -2.14 10.70 -2.65
CA SER A 43 -3.15 11.55 -3.30
C SER A 43 -4.51 10.85 -3.48
N ILE A 44 -4.91 10.04 -2.50
CA ILE A 44 -6.18 9.31 -2.53
C ILE A 44 -7.30 10.20 -2.01
N ASP A 45 -8.29 10.46 -2.86
CA ASP A 45 -9.46 11.25 -2.49
C ASP A 45 -10.46 10.41 -1.67
N PRO A 46 -10.70 10.72 -0.38
CA PRO A 46 -11.57 9.92 0.48
C PRO A 46 -13.06 10.08 0.15
N LEU A 47 -13.46 11.05 -0.69
CA LEU A 47 -14.84 11.20 -1.13
C LEU A 47 -15.17 10.17 -2.21
N ASN A 48 -14.22 9.94 -3.13
CA ASN A 48 -14.39 9.03 -4.28
C ASN A 48 -13.92 7.60 -4.02
N TYR A 49 -13.02 7.39 -3.05
CA TYR A 49 -12.44 6.09 -2.74
C TYR A 49 -12.74 5.63 -1.31
N ASN A 50 -13.04 4.34 -1.18
CA ASN A 50 -13.15 3.65 0.10
C ASN A 50 -11.74 3.24 0.54
N ILE A 51 -11.36 3.60 1.75
CA ILE A 51 -10.05 3.30 2.33
C ILE A 51 -10.30 2.33 3.48
N GLN A 52 -9.86 1.09 3.31
CA GLN A 52 -9.85 0.06 4.36
C GLN A 52 -8.45 -0.04 4.92
N VAL A 53 -8.32 -0.06 6.25
CA VAL A 53 -7.04 -0.11 6.94
C VAL A 53 -7.08 -1.24 7.94
N ASP A 54 -6.11 -2.14 7.83
CA ASP A 54 -5.96 -3.31 8.68
C ASP A 54 -4.55 -3.32 9.27
N GLU A 55 -4.44 -3.48 10.59
CA GLU A 55 -3.14 -3.64 11.25
C GLU A 55 -2.52 -4.97 10.82
N ALA A 56 -1.28 -4.92 10.34
CA ALA A 56 -0.52 -6.08 9.93
C ALA A 56 0.43 -6.53 11.05
N SER A 57 0.64 -7.83 11.17
CA SER A 57 1.75 -8.35 11.96
C SER A 57 3.07 -8.10 11.22
N SER A 58 4.17 -7.89 11.94
CA SER A 58 5.50 -7.70 11.32
C SER A 58 5.89 -8.87 10.41
N GLU A 59 5.46 -10.09 10.72
CA GLU A 59 5.70 -11.26 9.86
C GLU A 59 4.90 -11.21 8.56
N GLN A 60 3.63 -10.75 8.61
CA GLN A 60 2.80 -10.59 7.42
C GLN A 60 3.37 -9.52 6.50
N ALA A 61 3.78 -8.38 7.07
CA ALA A 61 4.40 -7.29 6.33
C ALA A 61 5.71 -7.72 5.65
N LYS A 62 6.54 -8.51 6.34
CA LYS A 62 7.78 -9.07 5.76
C LYS A 62 7.47 -10.02 4.60
N LYS A 63 6.58 -11.00 4.81
CA LYS A 63 6.17 -11.95 3.77
C LYS A 63 5.62 -11.24 2.53
N TRP A 64 4.82 -10.20 2.72
CA TRP A 64 4.28 -9.39 1.63
C TRP A 64 5.38 -8.65 0.85
N LEU A 65 6.37 -8.06 1.55
CA LEU A 65 7.53 -7.42 0.90
C LEU A 65 8.43 -8.43 0.20
N GLU A 66 8.44 -9.69 0.65
CA GLU A 66 9.22 -10.75 0.02
C GLU A 66 8.56 -11.30 -1.24
N GLU A 67 7.27 -11.04 -1.47
CA GLU A 67 6.56 -11.55 -2.65
C GLU A 67 7.19 -11.08 -3.97
N GLU A 68 7.37 -12.06 -4.85
CA GLU A 68 8.00 -11.90 -6.16
C GLU A 68 7.09 -12.41 -7.27
N PHE A 69 7.19 -11.78 -8.43
CA PHE A 69 6.66 -12.31 -9.68
C PHE A 69 7.49 -13.53 -10.12
N PRO A 70 6.97 -14.36 -11.03
CA PRO A 70 7.70 -15.54 -11.55
C PRO A 70 9.06 -15.22 -12.20
N ASN A 71 9.28 -13.96 -12.58
CA ASN A 71 10.54 -13.47 -13.16
C ASN A 71 11.57 -13.01 -12.09
N GLY A 72 11.22 -13.06 -10.80
CA GLY A 72 12.07 -12.64 -9.68
C GLY A 72 11.96 -11.17 -9.28
N ASP A 73 11.15 -10.36 -9.99
CA ASP A 73 10.91 -8.97 -9.58
C ASP A 73 9.96 -8.92 -8.37
N LYS A 74 10.18 -7.97 -7.46
CA LYS A 74 9.27 -7.75 -6.33
C LYS A 74 7.88 -7.35 -6.81
N LYS A 75 6.84 -7.83 -6.12
CA LYS A 75 5.44 -7.42 -6.37
C LYS A 75 5.06 -6.08 -5.75
N HIS A 76 6.02 -5.32 -5.24
CA HIS A 76 5.77 -4.02 -4.68
C HIS A 76 6.78 -3.00 -5.19
N ILE A 77 6.37 -1.74 -5.17
CA ILE A 77 7.24 -0.59 -5.39
C ILE A 77 7.24 0.28 -4.14
N VAL A 78 8.38 0.87 -3.80
CA VAL A 78 8.47 1.83 -2.69
C VAL A 78 8.09 3.20 -3.24
N ILE A 79 6.96 3.74 -2.75
CA ILE A 79 6.45 5.06 -3.12
C ILE A 79 7.23 6.14 -2.36
N ASP A 80 7.48 5.90 -1.07
CA ASP A 80 8.20 6.82 -0.21
C ASP A 80 9.09 6.03 0.76
N GLY A 81 10.41 6.25 0.67
CA GLY A 81 11.39 5.54 1.49
C GLY A 81 11.48 6.06 2.93
N ASP A 82 11.20 7.35 3.14
CA ASP A 82 11.27 8.02 4.45
C ASP A 82 10.03 7.69 5.29
N LEU A 83 8.86 7.75 4.66
CA LEU A 83 7.59 7.35 5.28
C LEU A 83 7.36 5.85 5.24
N GLN A 84 8.24 5.11 4.58
CA GLN A 84 8.17 3.67 4.45
C GLN A 84 6.80 3.24 3.92
N ILE A 85 6.49 3.68 2.70
CA ILE A 85 5.25 3.36 1.99
C ILE A 85 5.61 2.51 0.77
N ALA A 86 4.98 1.35 0.66
CA ALA A 86 5.04 0.49 -0.51
C ALA A 86 3.65 0.32 -1.13
N GLU A 87 3.58 0.28 -2.46
CA GLU A 87 2.36 -0.01 -3.23
C GLU A 87 2.52 -1.38 -3.91
N LEU A 88 1.47 -2.21 -3.86
CA LEU A 88 1.42 -3.45 -4.61
C LEU A 88 1.34 -3.15 -6.10
N ILE A 89 2.17 -3.81 -6.90
CA ILE A 89 2.05 -3.84 -8.34
C ILE A 89 1.44 -5.17 -8.77
N TYR A 90 0.41 -5.09 -9.62
CA TYR A 90 -0.26 -6.27 -10.16
C TYR A 90 0.39 -6.80 -11.45
N ASN A 91 1.30 -6.02 -12.06
CA ASN A 91 2.04 -6.38 -13.26
C ASN A 91 3.51 -5.90 -13.13
N PRO A 92 4.52 -6.75 -13.40
CA PRO A 92 5.93 -6.36 -13.36
C PRO A 92 6.29 -5.24 -14.34
N MET A 93 5.50 -5.04 -15.41
CA MET A 93 5.70 -3.93 -16.35
C MET A 93 5.22 -2.57 -15.79
N GLY A 94 4.71 -2.53 -14.55
CA GLY A 94 3.99 -1.38 -14.02
C GLY A 94 2.64 -1.18 -14.71
N ASN A 95 1.89 -0.17 -14.30
CA ASN A 95 0.71 0.27 -15.05
C ASN A 95 1.19 0.86 -16.39
N PRO A 96 0.84 0.30 -17.56
CA PRO A 96 1.26 0.85 -18.86
C PRO A 96 0.64 2.21 -19.18
N TYR A 97 -0.25 2.70 -18.31
CA TYR A 97 -0.92 4.00 -18.41
C TYR A 97 -0.43 5.01 -17.36
N GLY A 98 0.75 4.79 -16.77
CA GLY A 98 1.43 5.76 -15.89
C GLY A 98 1.81 7.04 -16.61
#